data_AF-D7J6U3-F1
#
_entry.id   AF-D7J6U3-F1
#
_cell.length_a   1.000
_cell.length_b   1.000
_cell.length_c   1.000
_cell.angle_alpha   90.00
_cell.angle_beta   90.00
_cell.angle_gamma   90.00
#
_symmetry.space_group_name_H-M   'P 1'
#
loop_
_entity.id
_entity.type
_entity.pdbx_description
1 polymer ?
#
loop_
_entity_poly.entity_id
_entity_poly.type
_entity_poly.pdbx_seq_one_letter_code
_entity_poly.pdbx_strand_id
1 'polypeptide(L)'
;MKTVKSYSKTPLLLSRICAVSFAIFVLASCGSDSDKPLVEAPRDPAGTYREYLSDIRRQANPSFTVLTKHIRRWQTVKDSVFTCIKRDTLGSDHSALREECVRLHDSVRIEFSRLILSRPRTYQELLALKGEFSPYGKDEELHHAAEDIRPFFASLDNRPASRGGKRQVLAKYRALLSETLQKGIHSREDLTAYIGKEDALFRAFLTHLYDLDGENTADIMRDTERCCSQLFLAAEREEITYREATLYLAMRTNRRQIQNMQACIDDVRDKKVKTSAQAQAYIWMLVQPYASLDGFFLTLLSDRERKQLDRMAAQTPAAFKALSRTLQSESARLDELPGMLMEIFIYTL
;
A
#
# COMPACT_ATOMS: atom_id res chain seq x y z
N MET A 1 -29.47 13.48 47.27
CA MET A 1 -29.34 14.46 46.16
C MET A 1 -28.60 13.81 45.00
N LYS A 2 -29.37 13.50 43.95
CA LYS A 2 -29.05 13.40 42.50
C LYS A 2 -27.65 12.93 42.04
N THR A 3 -27.61 11.65 41.64
CA THR A 3 -27.14 11.10 40.35
C THR A 3 -26.20 11.95 39.47
N VAL A 4 -25.05 11.36 39.08
CA VAL A 4 -24.73 11.12 37.66
C VAL A 4 -24.05 9.75 37.53
N LYS A 5 -24.74 8.79 36.92
CA LYS A 5 -24.14 7.57 36.38
C LYS A 5 -23.25 7.98 35.21
N SER A 6 -21.93 7.77 35.32
CA SER A 6 -21.04 7.89 34.17
C SER A 6 -21.23 6.68 33.26
N TYR A 7 -22.03 6.86 32.21
CA TYR A 7 -22.06 5.96 31.06
C TYR A 7 -20.84 6.28 30.18
N SER A 8 -19.76 5.52 30.37
CA SER A 8 -18.70 5.40 29.35
C SER A 8 -18.32 3.94 29.19
N LYS A 9 -19.31 3.12 28.79
CA LYS A 9 -19.07 1.83 28.16
C LYS A 9 -19.13 2.03 26.65
N THR A 10 -17.98 1.91 25.98
CA THR A 10 -17.79 1.67 24.53
C THR A 10 -18.28 2.77 23.56
N PRO A 11 -17.44 3.17 22.57
CA PRO A 11 -16.93 2.23 21.57
C PRO A 11 -15.41 2.29 21.41
N LEU A 12 -14.71 1.58 22.30
CA LEU A 12 -13.34 1.13 22.06
C LEU A 12 -13.35 -0.15 21.20
N LEU A 13 -14.06 -0.12 20.07
CA LEU A 13 -14.31 -1.29 19.20
C LEU A 13 -14.20 -0.99 17.69
N LEU A 14 -13.56 0.13 17.32
CA LEU A 14 -13.30 0.47 15.92
C LEU A 14 -11.82 0.81 15.63
N SER A 15 -10.88 0.46 16.52
CA SER A 15 -9.44 0.69 16.35
C SER A 15 -8.61 -0.58 16.13
N ARG A 16 -9.18 -1.64 15.57
CA ARG A 16 -8.43 -2.87 15.21
C ARG A 16 -8.30 -3.03 13.70
N ILE A 17 -7.75 -2.02 13.03
CA ILE A 17 -7.31 -2.12 11.63
C ILE A 17 -5.95 -1.43 11.52
N CYS A 18 -5.06 -2.05 10.74
CA CYS A 18 -3.65 -1.72 10.46
C CYS A 18 -2.61 -2.49 11.31
N ALA A 19 -2.65 -3.82 11.24
CA ALA A 19 -1.43 -4.61 11.42
C ALA A 19 -1.53 -5.91 10.61
N VAL A 20 -1.52 -5.77 9.29
CA VAL A 20 -0.87 -6.79 8.46
C VAL A 20 0.16 -6.04 7.62
N SER A 21 1.22 -5.61 8.31
CA SER A 21 2.50 -5.38 7.66
C SER A 21 3.01 -6.75 7.25
N PHE A 22 2.66 -7.21 6.06
CA PHE A 22 3.42 -8.26 5.41
C PHE A 22 4.76 -7.64 5.00
N ALA A 23 5.70 -7.56 5.94
CA ALA A 23 7.11 -7.45 5.61
C ALA A 23 7.50 -8.79 4.99
N ILE A 24 7.20 -8.96 3.70
CA ILE A 24 7.76 -10.03 2.89
C ILE A 24 9.21 -9.65 2.64
N PHE A 25 10.07 -9.90 3.63
CA PHE A 25 11.49 -10.08 3.36
C PHE A 25 11.63 -11.45 2.69
N VAL A 26 11.34 -11.52 1.39
CA VAL A 26 11.92 -12.57 0.57
C VAL A 26 13.39 -12.18 0.44
N LEU A 27 14.25 -12.95 1.12
CA LEU A 27 15.66 -13.03 0.78
C LEU A 27 15.76 -13.66 -0.61
N ALA A 28 15.52 -12.85 -1.66
CA ALA A 28 16.02 -13.13 -2.99
C ALA A 28 17.50 -12.73 -3.01
N SER A 29 18.32 -13.50 -2.28
CA SER A 29 19.75 -13.58 -2.55
C SER A 29 19.98 -14.97 -3.13
N CYS A 30 19.85 -15.06 -4.44
CA CYS A 30 20.57 -15.99 -5.32
C CYS A 30 20.06 -15.73 -6.75
N GLY A 31 20.84 -14.96 -7.52
CA GLY A 31 20.54 -14.62 -8.90
C GLY A 31 21.74 -13.98 -9.58
N SER A 32 22.53 -14.86 -10.22
CA SER A 32 23.54 -14.68 -11.28
C SER A 32 24.61 -13.59 -11.16
N ASP A 33 25.86 -14.04 -11.29
CA ASP A 33 27.02 -13.26 -11.70
C ASP A 33 26.64 -12.38 -12.91
N SER A 34 26.47 -11.09 -12.65
CA SER A 34 26.56 -10.08 -13.69
C SER A 34 27.79 -9.24 -13.37
N ASP A 35 28.83 -9.44 -14.19
CA ASP A 35 30.00 -8.58 -14.30
C ASP A 35 29.55 -7.14 -14.64
N LYS A 36 29.14 -6.41 -13.61
CA LYS A 36 29.15 -4.95 -13.64
C LYS A 36 30.53 -4.51 -13.16
N PRO A 37 31.15 -3.50 -13.81
CA PRO A 37 32.42 -2.99 -13.34
C PRO A 37 32.27 -2.61 -11.87
N LEU A 38 33.16 -3.15 -11.04
CA LEU A 38 33.30 -2.81 -9.63
C LEU A 38 33.37 -1.29 -9.53
N VAL A 39 32.28 -0.66 -9.06
CA VAL A 39 32.33 0.72 -8.60
C VAL A 39 33.43 0.76 -7.54
N GLU A 40 34.48 1.54 -7.79
CA GLU A 40 35.57 1.71 -6.82
C GLU A 40 34.96 2.05 -5.47
N ALA A 41 35.27 1.24 -4.45
CA ALA A 41 34.80 1.48 -3.10
C ALA A 41 35.36 2.83 -2.63
N PRO A 42 34.55 3.70 -1.99
CA PRO A 42 35.04 4.99 -1.53
C PRO A 42 36.19 4.77 -0.54
N ARG A 43 37.31 5.47 -0.74
CA ARG A 43 38.42 5.44 0.22
C ARG A 43 38.06 6.07 1.57
N ASP A 44 37.06 6.96 1.59
CA ASP A 44 36.47 7.59 2.78
C ASP A 44 34.92 7.51 2.70
N PRO A 45 34.30 6.48 3.30
CA PRO A 45 32.85 6.31 3.28
C PRO A 45 32.10 7.43 4.04
N ALA A 46 32.66 7.91 5.15
CA ALA A 46 32.06 8.98 5.93
C ALA A 46 32.17 10.33 5.21
N GLY A 47 33.32 10.64 4.59
CA GLY A 47 33.51 11.82 3.75
C GLY A 47 32.52 11.88 2.59
N THR A 48 32.32 10.76 1.89
CA THR A 48 31.34 10.66 0.79
C THR A 48 29.92 11.00 1.27
N TYR A 49 29.51 10.50 2.44
CA TYR A 49 28.22 10.86 3.02
C TYR A 49 28.15 12.32 3.47
N ARG A 50 29.21 12.88 4.06
CA ARG A 50 29.24 14.30 4.49
C ARG A 50 29.13 15.25 3.30
N GLU A 51 29.82 14.96 2.20
CA GLU A 51 29.69 15.70 0.94
C GLU A 51 28.27 15.65 0.41
N TYR A 52 27.68 14.44 0.35
CA TYR A 52 26.31 14.27 -0.10
C TYR A 52 25.30 15.00 0.80
N LEU A 53 25.47 14.94 2.12
CA LEU A 53 24.64 15.66 3.08
C LEU A 53 24.74 17.18 2.91
N SER A 54 25.94 17.69 2.65
CA SER A 54 26.16 19.12 2.34
C SER A 54 25.42 19.54 1.08
N ASP A 55 25.49 18.74 0.01
CA ASP A 55 24.76 18.97 -1.24
C ASP A 55 23.24 19.03 -1.02
N ILE A 56 22.71 18.13 -0.19
CA ILE A 56 21.28 18.05 0.13
C ILE A 56 20.81 19.22 0.98
N ARG A 57 21.61 19.66 1.95
CA ARG A 57 21.30 20.83 2.80
C ARG A 57 21.16 22.13 2.02
N ARG A 58 21.85 22.25 0.87
CA ARG A 58 21.74 23.41 -0.03
C ARG A 58 20.41 23.47 -0.79
N GLN A 59 19.64 22.38 -0.80
CA GLN A 59 18.32 22.37 -1.43
C GLN A 59 17.28 23.00 -0.50
N ALA A 60 16.39 23.82 -1.06
CA ALA A 60 15.33 24.49 -0.29
C ALA A 60 13.94 23.90 -0.58
N ASN A 61 13.49 23.97 -1.84
CA ASN A 61 12.14 23.64 -2.28
C ASN A 61 12.14 22.86 -3.62
N PRO A 62 12.77 21.67 -3.68
CA PRO A 62 13.00 20.97 -4.93
C PRO A 62 11.70 20.54 -5.60
N SER A 63 11.65 20.65 -6.92
CA SER A 63 10.62 20.01 -7.74
C SER A 63 10.66 18.50 -7.54
N PHE A 64 9.57 17.79 -7.86
CA PHE A 64 9.52 16.34 -7.73
C PHE A 64 10.66 15.64 -8.51
N THR A 65 10.92 16.04 -9.75
CA THR A 65 12.01 15.50 -10.57
C THR A 65 13.40 15.73 -9.94
N VAL A 66 13.62 16.89 -9.34
CA VAL A 66 14.90 17.17 -8.65
C VAL A 66 15.01 16.30 -7.40
N LEU A 67 13.92 16.19 -6.62
CA LEU A 67 13.86 15.34 -5.43
C LEU A 67 14.17 13.87 -5.77
N THR A 68 13.54 13.28 -6.79
CA THR A 68 13.78 11.89 -7.17
C THR A 68 15.20 11.67 -7.69
N LYS A 69 15.78 12.63 -8.42
CA LYS A 69 17.20 12.58 -8.81
C LYS A 69 18.12 12.51 -7.58
N HIS A 70 17.84 13.30 -6.54
CA HIS A 70 18.59 13.23 -5.29
C HIS A 70 18.39 11.89 -4.59
N ILE A 71 17.16 11.39 -4.42
CA ILE A 71 16.90 10.09 -3.78
C ILE A 71 17.65 8.96 -4.52
N ARG A 72 17.66 8.96 -5.86
CA ARG A 72 18.43 7.98 -6.65
C ARG A 72 19.93 8.07 -6.37
N ARG A 73 20.50 9.29 -6.34
CA ARG A 73 21.92 9.48 -6.01
C ARG A 73 22.22 9.00 -4.58
N TRP A 74 21.31 9.26 -3.63
CA TRP A 74 21.46 8.78 -2.26
C TRP A 74 21.50 7.26 -2.17
N GLN A 75 20.64 6.53 -2.91
CA GLN A 75 20.70 5.07 -2.96
C GLN A 75 22.07 4.57 -3.45
N THR A 76 22.62 5.19 -4.51
CA THR A 76 23.97 4.86 -5.00
C THR A 76 25.05 5.13 -3.94
N VAL A 77 24.98 6.28 -3.24
CA VAL A 77 25.92 6.60 -2.15
C VAL A 77 25.78 5.60 -1.01
N LYS A 78 24.56 5.28 -0.60
CA LYS A 78 24.24 4.30 0.44
C LYS A 78 24.86 2.94 0.12
N ASP A 79 24.61 2.43 -1.08
CA ASP A 79 25.09 1.11 -1.49
C ASP A 79 26.62 1.07 -1.55
N SER A 80 27.24 2.13 -2.08
CA SER A 80 28.69 2.28 -2.13
C SER A 80 29.34 2.30 -0.73
N VAL A 81 28.82 3.15 0.18
CA VAL A 81 29.32 3.29 1.56
C VAL A 81 29.15 1.99 2.34
N PHE A 82 27.96 1.39 2.36
CA PHE A 82 27.72 0.19 3.16
C PHE A 82 28.37 -1.07 2.56
N THR A 83 28.62 -1.11 1.24
CA THR A 83 29.45 -2.17 0.65
C THR A 83 30.91 -2.04 1.09
N CYS A 84 31.45 -0.81 1.16
CA CYS A 84 32.80 -0.57 1.66
C CYS A 84 32.94 -0.99 3.13
N ILE A 85 32.01 -0.55 4.00
CA ILE A 85 31.99 -0.95 5.41
C ILE A 85 31.90 -2.48 5.57
N LYS A 86 31.14 -3.18 4.72
CA LYS A 86 30.99 -4.64 4.79
C LYS A 86 32.26 -5.40 4.37
N ARG A 87 33.06 -4.86 3.46
CA ARG A 87 34.30 -5.51 2.97
C ARG A 87 35.46 -5.41 3.96
N ASP A 88 35.41 -4.45 4.88
CA ASP A 88 36.51 -4.10 5.79
C ASP A 88 36.28 -4.67 7.20
N THR A 89 36.16 -6.00 7.33
CA THR A 89 35.69 -6.71 8.55
C THR A 89 36.76 -7.06 9.60
N LEU A 90 37.94 -6.41 9.65
CA LEU A 90 39.10 -6.94 10.42
C LEU A 90 39.57 -6.15 11.68
N GLY A 91 38.80 -5.23 12.27
CA GLY A 91 39.25 -4.43 13.44
C GLY A 91 38.17 -3.76 14.33
N SER A 92 38.58 -3.23 15.50
CA SER A 92 37.70 -2.56 16.48
C SER A 92 37.33 -1.12 16.11
N ASP A 93 38.13 -0.44 15.28
CA ASP A 93 37.87 0.92 14.79
C ASP A 93 36.66 1.01 13.83
N HIS A 94 36.13 -0.14 13.41
CA HIS A 94 34.98 -0.24 12.51
C HIS A 94 33.63 0.11 13.18
N SER A 95 33.49 -0.05 14.51
CA SER A 95 32.23 0.33 15.17
C SER A 95 32.01 1.83 15.06
N ALA A 96 33.04 2.63 15.31
CA ALA A 96 32.97 4.08 15.25
C ALA A 96 32.69 4.61 13.83
N LEU A 97 33.39 4.09 12.81
CA LEU A 97 33.15 4.48 11.41
C LEU A 97 31.74 4.07 10.94
N ARG A 98 31.30 2.86 11.30
CA ARG A 98 29.96 2.38 10.98
C ARG A 98 28.89 3.23 11.66
N GLU A 99 29.05 3.53 12.94
CA GLU A 99 28.16 4.40 13.70
C GLU A 99 28.11 5.80 13.09
N GLU A 100 29.25 6.37 12.69
CA GLU A 100 29.28 7.66 11.99
C GLU A 100 28.49 7.60 10.67
N CYS A 101 28.71 6.58 9.85
CA CYS A 101 28.00 6.43 8.58
C CYS A 101 26.48 6.21 8.78
N VAL A 102 26.07 5.49 9.82
CA VAL A 102 24.65 5.36 10.19
C VAL A 102 24.07 6.71 10.61
N ARG A 103 24.77 7.49 11.45
CA ARG A 103 24.32 8.83 11.86
C ARG A 103 24.21 9.80 10.68
N LEU A 104 25.14 9.72 9.72
CA LEU A 104 25.10 10.52 8.50
C LEU A 104 23.94 10.10 7.60
N HIS A 105 23.70 8.79 7.46
CA HIS A 105 22.53 8.25 6.75
C HIS A 105 21.21 8.78 7.35
N ASP A 106 21.07 8.75 8.67
CA ASP A 106 19.89 9.30 9.36
C ASP A 106 19.77 10.81 9.17
N SER A 107 20.89 11.53 9.18
CA SER A 107 20.90 12.98 8.89
C SER A 107 20.40 13.28 7.48
N VAL A 108 20.78 12.46 6.49
CA VAL A 108 20.27 12.59 5.12
C VAL A 108 18.77 12.32 5.05
N ARG A 109 18.27 11.31 5.78
CA ARG A 109 16.82 11.04 5.88
C ARG A 109 16.05 12.22 6.43
N ILE A 110 16.55 12.84 7.52
CA ILE A 110 15.94 14.04 8.11
C ILE A 110 15.89 15.20 7.10
N GLU A 111 16.96 15.41 6.32
CA GLU A 111 16.95 16.43 5.29
C GLU A 111 15.95 16.10 4.17
N PHE A 112 15.78 14.84 3.78
CA PHE A 112 14.74 14.46 2.83
C PHE A 112 13.33 14.74 3.36
N SER A 113 13.06 14.48 4.64
CA SER A 113 11.81 14.89 5.30
C SER A 113 11.58 16.39 5.16
N ARG A 114 12.60 17.21 5.48
CA ARG A 114 12.53 18.67 5.31
C ARG A 114 12.22 19.06 3.87
N LEU A 115 12.87 18.44 2.88
CA LEU A 115 12.66 18.76 1.46
C LEU A 115 11.30 18.31 0.93
N ILE A 116 10.77 17.17 1.38
CA ILE A 116 9.43 16.70 1.03
C ILE A 116 8.40 17.70 1.53
N LEU A 117 8.49 18.08 2.81
CA LEU A 117 7.53 18.93 3.51
C LEU A 117 7.69 20.42 3.19
N SER A 118 8.77 20.82 2.50
CA SER A 118 9.03 22.21 2.08
C SER A 118 7.98 22.79 1.11
N ARG A 119 7.16 21.94 0.48
CA ARG A 119 6.07 22.33 -0.42
C ARG A 119 4.97 21.28 -0.41
N PRO A 120 3.72 21.64 -0.73
CA PRO A 120 2.66 20.67 -0.93
C PRO A 120 3.04 19.60 -1.96
N ARG A 121 2.71 18.35 -1.63
CA ARG A 121 2.93 17.17 -2.48
C ARG A 121 1.59 16.59 -2.91
N THR A 122 1.60 15.84 -4.01
CA THR A 122 0.39 15.23 -4.55
C THR A 122 0.39 13.71 -4.38
N TYR A 123 -0.79 13.11 -4.37
CA TYR A 123 -0.94 11.66 -4.38
C TYR A 123 -0.36 11.02 -5.65
N GLN A 124 -0.35 11.72 -6.78
CA GLN A 124 0.28 11.24 -8.01
C GLN A 124 1.80 11.21 -7.89
N GLU A 125 2.42 12.25 -7.30
CA GLU A 125 3.85 12.24 -7.00
C GLU A 125 4.20 11.09 -6.03
N LEU A 126 3.34 10.80 -5.03
CA LEU A 126 3.57 9.68 -4.09
C LEU A 126 3.57 8.32 -4.80
N LEU A 127 2.58 8.08 -5.67
CA LEU A 127 2.52 6.85 -6.46
C LEU A 127 3.71 6.72 -7.42
N ALA A 128 4.10 7.82 -8.07
CA ALA A 128 5.27 7.87 -8.93
C ALA A 128 6.55 7.53 -8.15
N LEU A 129 6.70 8.09 -6.94
CA LEU A 129 7.85 7.83 -6.06
C LEU A 129 7.93 6.34 -5.69
N LYS A 130 6.81 5.76 -5.24
CA LYS A 130 6.73 4.34 -4.89
C LYS A 130 7.04 3.41 -6.07
N GLY A 131 6.58 3.78 -7.26
CA GLY A 131 6.89 3.03 -8.49
C GLY A 131 8.36 3.15 -8.90
N GLU A 132 8.92 4.36 -8.88
CA GLU A 132 10.29 4.64 -9.31
C GLU A 132 11.35 3.95 -8.43
N PHE A 133 11.08 3.84 -7.13
CA PHE A 133 11.98 3.23 -6.15
C PHE A 133 11.53 1.84 -5.69
N SER A 134 10.62 1.21 -6.43
CA SER A 134 10.24 -0.19 -6.20
C SER A 134 11.40 -1.13 -6.58
N PRO A 135 11.79 -2.08 -5.71
CA PRO A 135 12.77 -3.10 -6.09
C PRO A 135 12.21 -4.06 -7.16
N TYR A 136 10.89 -4.14 -7.28
CA TYR A 136 10.20 -5.04 -8.21
C TYR A 136 10.04 -4.47 -9.62
N GLY A 137 10.35 -3.18 -9.84
CA GLY A 137 10.13 -2.51 -11.13
C GLY A 137 10.95 -3.08 -12.30
N LYS A 138 11.94 -3.93 -12.03
CA LYS A 138 12.79 -4.61 -13.03
C LYS A 138 12.72 -6.14 -12.93
N ASP A 139 11.77 -6.66 -12.16
CA ASP A 139 11.60 -8.10 -11.98
C ASP A 139 10.79 -8.66 -13.16
N GLU A 140 11.50 -9.11 -14.20
CA GLU A 140 10.92 -9.66 -15.43
C GLU A 140 10.12 -10.95 -15.16
N GLU A 141 10.59 -11.78 -14.23
CA GLU A 141 9.89 -13.01 -13.87
C GLU A 141 8.56 -12.70 -13.17
N LEU A 142 8.56 -11.75 -12.24
CA LEU A 142 7.34 -11.28 -11.59
C LEU A 142 6.36 -10.71 -12.62
N HIS A 143 6.87 -9.91 -13.56
CA HIS A 143 6.05 -9.33 -14.61
C HIS A 143 5.41 -10.42 -15.48
N HIS A 144 6.19 -11.39 -15.96
CA HIS A 144 5.67 -12.51 -16.75
C HIS A 144 4.59 -13.30 -16.00
N ALA A 145 4.84 -13.66 -14.73
CA ALA A 145 3.85 -14.40 -13.95
C ALA A 145 2.57 -13.59 -13.69
N ALA A 146 2.67 -12.27 -13.59
CA ALA A 146 1.50 -11.39 -13.50
C ALA A 146 0.73 -11.33 -14.84
N GLU A 147 1.41 -11.33 -15.99
CA GLU A 147 0.78 -11.42 -17.31
C GLU A 147 -0.01 -12.72 -17.47
N ASP A 148 0.53 -13.85 -17.02
CA ASP A 148 -0.13 -15.16 -17.13
C ASP A 148 -1.48 -15.21 -16.39
N ILE A 149 -1.58 -14.48 -15.27
CA ILE A 149 -2.78 -14.41 -14.43
C ILE A 149 -3.76 -13.32 -14.93
N ARG A 150 -3.27 -12.32 -15.66
CA ARG A 150 -4.04 -11.13 -16.05
C ARG A 150 -5.33 -11.42 -16.83
N PRO A 151 -5.39 -12.38 -17.77
CA PRO A 151 -6.62 -12.72 -18.47
C PRO A 151 -7.77 -13.10 -17.53
N PHE A 152 -7.46 -13.79 -16.41
CA PHE A 152 -8.47 -14.14 -15.42
C PHE A 152 -9.09 -12.88 -14.79
N PHE A 153 -8.28 -11.93 -14.30
CA PHE A 153 -8.78 -10.69 -13.70
C PHE A 153 -9.49 -9.80 -14.72
N ALA A 154 -8.98 -9.72 -15.95
CA ALA A 154 -9.65 -9.01 -17.04
C ALA A 154 -11.04 -9.60 -17.33
N SER A 155 -11.19 -10.94 -17.24
CA SER A 155 -12.49 -11.59 -17.43
C SER A 155 -13.54 -11.18 -16.38
N LEU A 156 -13.12 -10.74 -15.18
CA LEU A 156 -14.03 -10.36 -14.10
C LEU A 156 -14.79 -9.06 -14.41
N ASP A 157 -14.21 -8.17 -15.22
CA ASP A 157 -14.86 -6.91 -15.65
C ASP A 157 -16.14 -7.16 -16.45
N ASN A 158 -16.17 -8.26 -17.21
CA ASN A 158 -17.31 -8.62 -18.05
C ASN A 158 -18.39 -9.41 -17.29
N ARG A 159 -18.12 -9.80 -16.04
CA ARG A 159 -19.10 -10.54 -15.24
C ARG A 159 -20.10 -9.58 -14.61
N PRO A 160 -21.41 -9.88 -14.64
CA PRO A 160 -22.39 -9.06 -13.94
C PRO A 160 -22.12 -9.08 -12.44
N ALA A 161 -22.28 -7.92 -11.78
CA ALA A 161 -22.28 -7.87 -10.32
C ALA A 161 -23.47 -8.65 -9.75
N SER A 162 -23.34 -9.15 -8.53
CA SER A 162 -24.44 -9.83 -7.83
C SER A 162 -25.63 -8.88 -7.67
N ARG A 163 -26.83 -9.35 -8.03
CA ARG A 163 -28.07 -8.57 -7.88
C ARG A 163 -28.71 -8.77 -6.51
N GLY A 164 -29.34 -7.72 -6.00
CA GLY A 164 -30.14 -7.75 -4.78
C GLY A 164 -30.01 -6.45 -3.98
N GLY A 165 -30.94 -6.23 -3.05
CA GLY A 165 -30.79 -5.17 -2.05
C GLY A 165 -29.71 -5.52 -1.02
N LYS A 166 -29.26 -4.51 -0.28
CA LYS A 166 -28.27 -4.59 0.81
C LYS A 166 -28.30 -5.89 1.62
N ARG A 167 -29.44 -6.24 2.23
CA ARG A 167 -29.58 -7.46 3.07
C ARG A 167 -29.30 -8.76 2.30
N GLN A 168 -29.76 -8.84 1.05
CA GLN A 168 -29.54 -10.03 0.21
C GLN A 168 -28.06 -10.14 -0.19
N VAL A 169 -27.42 -9.01 -0.52
CA VAL A 169 -25.99 -8.98 -0.84
C VAL A 169 -25.17 -9.44 0.35
N LEU A 170 -25.42 -8.89 1.55
CA LEU A 170 -24.72 -9.29 2.78
C LEU A 170 -24.93 -10.78 3.11
N ALA A 171 -26.16 -11.29 2.98
CA ALA A 171 -26.45 -12.71 3.22
C ALA A 171 -25.71 -13.63 2.24
N LYS A 172 -25.72 -13.30 0.94
CA LYS A 172 -24.97 -14.05 -0.09
C LYS A 172 -23.47 -14.01 0.16
N TYR A 173 -22.95 -12.85 0.59
CA TYR A 173 -21.54 -12.70 0.92
C TYR A 173 -21.14 -13.63 2.07
N ARG A 174 -21.90 -13.60 3.17
CA ARG A 174 -21.67 -14.49 4.32
C ARG A 174 -21.76 -15.96 3.96
N ALA A 175 -22.73 -16.33 3.12
CA ALA A 175 -22.88 -17.70 2.65
C ALA A 175 -21.66 -18.17 1.86
N LEU A 176 -21.15 -17.33 0.93
CA LEU A 176 -19.93 -17.65 0.18
C LEU A 176 -18.73 -17.85 1.10
N LEU A 177 -18.52 -16.94 2.05
CA LEU A 177 -17.40 -17.02 2.99
C LEU A 177 -17.50 -18.28 3.85
N SER A 178 -18.67 -18.57 4.40
CA SER A 178 -18.92 -19.76 5.21
C SER A 178 -18.69 -21.04 4.41
N GLU A 179 -19.20 -21.11 3.17
CA GLU A 179 -19.00 -22.25 2.28
C GLU A 179 -17.53 -22.46 1.95
N THR A 180 -16.80 -21.38 1.66
CA THR A 180 -15.36 -21.43 1.35
C THR A 180 -14.55 -21.89 2.57
N LEU A 181 -14.89 -21.41 3.77
CA LEU A 181 -14.22 -21.84 5.00
C LEU A 181 -14.51 -23.30 5.36
N GLN A 182 -15.68 -23.83 4.99
CA GLN A 182 -16.03 -25.23 5.20
C GLN A 182 -15.34 -26.16 4.20
N LYS A 183 -15.31 -25.77 2.92
CA LYS A 183 -14.74 -26.59 1.85
C LYS A 183 -13.22 -26.50 1.75
N GLY A 184 -12.64 -25.40 2.21
CA GLY A 184 -11.24 -25.09 1.95
C GLY A 184 -11.01 -24.65 0.51
N ILE A 185 -9.76 -24.31 0.21
CA ILE A 185 -9.27 -24.05 -1.14
C ILE A 185 -8.14 -25.05 -1.36
N HIS A 186 -8.28 -25.93 -2.37
CA HIS A 186 -7.39 -27.06 -2.58
C HIS A 186 -6.79 -27.12 -3.99
N SER A 187 -7.03 -26.10 -4.79
CA SER A 187 -6.58 -26.03 -6.17
C SER A 187 -6.63 -24.60 -6.69
N ARG A 188 -5.98 -24.38 -7.83
CA ARG A 188 -6.08 -23.11 -8.57
C ARG A 188 -7.50 -22.86 -9.08
N GLU A 189 -8.23 -23.92 -9.42
CA GLU A 189 -9.62 -23.88 -9.83
C GLU A 189 -10.53 -23.40 -8.68
N ASP A 190 -10.34 -23.93 -7.47
CA ASP A 190 -11.05 -23.46 -6.27
C ASP A 190 -10.74 -22.00 -5.96
N LEU A 191 -9.46 -21.63 -6.04
CA LEU A 191 -8.98 -20.28 -5.82
C LEU A 191 -9.64 -19.28 -6.78
N THR A 192 -9.60 -19.57 -8.09
CA THR A 192 -10.16 -18.68 -9.12
C THR A 192 -11.69 -18.65 -9.05
N ALA A 193 -12.33 -19.76 -8.68
CA ALA A 193 -13.77 -19.80 -8.42
C ALA A 193 -14.15 -18.92 -7.22
N TYR A 194 -13.41 -18.99 -6.11
CA TYR A 194 -13.61 -18.14 -4.94
C TYR A 194 -13.45 -16.66 -5.31
N ILE A 195 -12.30 -16.27 -5.89
CA ILE A 195 -12.03 -14.87 -6.28
C ILE A 195 -13.10 -14.36 -7.24
N GLY A 196 -13.52 -15.16 -8.22
CA GLY A 196 -14.53 -14.76 -9.19
C GLY A 196 -15.92 -14.53 -8.58
N LYS A 197 -16.37 -15.40 -7.67
CA LYS A 197 -17.65 -15.22 -6.96
C LYS A 197 -17.59 -14.05 -5.98
N GLU A 198 -16.47 -13.92 -5.29
CA GLU A 198 -16.24 -12.89 -4.30
C GLU A 198 -16.14 -11.50 -4.94
N ASP A 199 -15.44 -11.31 -6.08
CA ASP A 199 -15.42 -10.05 -6.83
C ASP A 199 -16.83 -9.58 -7.21
N ALA A 200 -17.68 -10.48 -7.70
CA ALA A 200 -19.05 -10.13 -8.09
C ALA A 200 -19.90 -9.68 -6.88
N LEU A 201 -19.68 -10.28 -5.71
CA LEU A 201 -20.33 -9.89 -4.46
C LEU A 201 -19.74 -8.61 -3.87
N PHE A 202 -18.43 -8.41 -3.98
CA PHE A 202 -17.76 -7.20 -3.51
C PHE A 202 -18.18 -5.99 -4.33
N ARG A 203 -18.26 -6.10 -5.65
CA ARG A 203 -18.82 -5.03 -6.50
C ARG A 203 -20.25 -4.70 -6.12
N ALA A 204 -21.09 -5.71 -5.84
CA ALA A 204 -22.45 -5.48 -5.36
C ALA A 204 -22.48 -4.83 -3.97
N PHE A 205 -21.61 -5.25 -3.06
CA PHE A 205 -21.46 -4.66 -1.73
C PHE A 205 -21.12 -3.17 -1.82
N LEU A 206 -20.20 -2.79 -2.71
CA LEU A 206 -19.83 -1.38 -2.90
C LEU A 206 -20.97 -0.51 -3.41
N THR A 207 -21.95 -1.05 -4.16
CA THR A 207 -23.14 -0.27 -4.58
C THR A 207 -24.03 0.17 -3.42
N HIS A 208 -23.89 -0.48 -2.27
CA HIS A 208 -24.61 -0.21 -1.03
C HIS A 208 -23.72 0.48 0.01
N LEU A 209 -22.46 0.84 -0.31
CA LEU A 209 -21.49 1.33 0.67
C LEU A 209 -22.02 2.48 1.53
N TYR A 210 -22.69 3.45 0.91
CA TYR A 210 -23.27 4.61 1.58
C TYR A 210 -24.47 4.30 2.50
N ASP A 211 -25.10 3.11 2.38
CA ASP A 211 -26.30 2.71 3.13
C ASP A 211 -26.06 1.55 4.12
N LEU A 212 -24.79 1.15 4.28
CA LEU A 212 -24.35 0.13 5.24
C LEU A 212 -24.23 0.64 6.68
N ASP A 213 -24.49 1.92 6.95
CA ASP A 213 -24.42 2.46 8.30
C ASP A 213 -25.36 1.69 9.26
N GLY A 214 -24.85 1.35 10.44
CA GLY A 214 -25.54 0.51 11.42
C GLY A 214 -25.59 -1.00 11.12
N GLU A 215 -25.13 -1.48 9.96
CA GLU A 215 -24.97 -2.91 9.70
C GLU A 215 -23.66 -3.42 10.31
N ASN A 216 -23.70 -4.56 10.98
CA ASN A 216 -22.48 -5.24 11.37
C ASN A 216 -21.88 -5.93 10.13
N THR A 217 -20.74 -5.44 9.65
CA THR A 217 -19.96 -6.05 8.55
C THR A 217 -18.60 -6.58 9.01
N ALA A 218 -18.32 -6.52 10.33
CA ALA A 218 -17.04 -6.96 10.88
C ALA A 218 -16.81 -8.46 10.68
N ASP A 219 -17.88 -9.25 10.67
CA ASP A 219 -17.82 -10.67 10.35
C ASP A 219 -17.40 -10.93 8.91
N ILE A 220 -17.93 -10.17 7.95
CA ILE A 220 -17.53 -10.27 6.53
C ILE A 220 -16.04 -9.97 6.37
N MET A 221 -15.53 -8.93 7.04
CA MET A 221 -14.11 -8.59 6.99
C MET A 221 -13.25 -9.73 7.54
N ARG A 222 -13.52 -10.17 8.77
CA ARG A 222 -12.78 -11.25 9.44
C ARG A 222 -12.83 -12.55 8.64
N ASP A 223 -14.00 -12.94 8.14
CA ASP A 223 -14.14 -14.22 7.44
C ASP A 223 -13.56 -14.13 6.02
N THR A 224 -13.55 -12.94 5.38
CA THR A 224 -12.77 -12.70 4.15
C THR A 224 -11.27 -12.88 4.40
N GLU A 225 -10.73 -12.36 5.50
CA GLU A 225 -9.33 -12.56 5.88
C GLU A 225 -9.02 -14.04 6.08
N ARG A 226 -9.89 -14.78 6.81
CA ARG A 226 -9.74 -16.22 7.01
C ARG A 226 -9.77 -17.01 5.70
N CYS A 227 -10.66 -16.65 4.76
CA CYS A 227 -10.66 -17.24 3.42
C CYS A 227 -9.37 -16.94 2.66
N CYS A 228 -8.80 -15.72 2.79
CA CYS A 228 -7.53 -15.40 2.16
C CYS A 228 -6.37 -16.22 2.77
N SER A 229 -6.39 -16.46 4.08
CA SER A 229 -5.41 -17.33 4.74
C SER A 229 -5.47 -18.79 4.27
N GLN A 230 -6.61 -19.28 3.80
CA GLN A 230 -6.72 -20.64 3.23
C GLN A 230 -5.81 -20.84 2.01
N LEU A 231 -5.47 -19.79 1.26
CA LEU A 231 -4.58 -19.90 0.10
C LEU A 231 -3.14 -20.21 0.53
N PHE A 232 -2.69 -19.67 1.66
CA PHE A 232 -1.38 -20.01 2.20
C PHE A 232 -1.36 -21.42 2.80
N LEU A 233 -2.45 -21.86 3.42
CA LEU A 233 -2.58 -23.25 3.85
C LEU A 233 -2.59 -24.22 2.66
N ALA A 234 -3.20 -23.84 1.53
CA ALA A 234 -3.13 -24.64 0.29
C ALA A 234 -1.70 -24.70 -0.26
N ALA A 235 -0.94 -23.61 -0.13
CA ALA A 235 0.47 -23.60 -0.49
C ALA A 235 1.35 -24.44 0.46
N GLU A 236 1.06 -24.45 1.77
CA GLU A 236 1.69 -25.34 2.75
C GLU A 236 1.44 -26.81 2.45
N ARG A 237 0.27 -27.14 1.91
CA ARG A 237 -0.10 -28.49 1.46
C ARG A 237 0.42 -28.84 0.07
N GLU A 238 1.18 -27.96 -0.57
CA GLU A 238 1.71 -28.12 -1.94
C GLU A 238 0.62 -28.31 -3.03
N GLU A 239 -0.62 -27.91 -2.73
CA GLU A 239 -1.76 -27.99 -3.66
C GLU A 239 -1.74 -26.85 -4.70
N ILE A 240 -1.14 -25.72 -4.33
CA ILE A 240 -0.80 -24.59 -5.19
C ILE A 240 0.57 -24.06 -4.77
N THR A 241 1.25 -23.30 -5.63
CA THR A 241 2.54 -22.71 -5.21
C THR A 241 2.35 -21.47 -4.34
N TYR A 242 3.31 -21.19 -3.44
CA TYR A 242 3.34 -19.93 -2.69
C TYR A 242 3.36 -18.70 -3.60
N ARG A 243 4.07 -18.80 -4.74
CA ARG A 243 4.12 -17.74 -5.75
C ARG A 243 2.74 -17.46 -6.31
N GLU A 244 2.01 -18.50 -6.75
CA GLU A 244 0.64 -18.34 -7.25
C GLU A 244 -0.29 -17.75 -6.18
N ALA A 245 -0.29 -18.30 -4.97
CA ALA A 245 -1.11 -17.80 -3.86
C ALA A 245 -0.87 -16.29 -3.62
N THR A 246 0.40 -15.89 -3.59
CA THR A 246 0.81 -14.49 -3.39
C THR A 246 0.34 -13.59 -4.54
N LEU A 247 0.56 -14.00 -5.79
CA LEU A 247 0.19 -13.19 -6.97
C LEU A 247 -1.32 -13.00 -7.08
N TYR A 248 -2.10 -14.08 -6.94
CA TYR A 248 -3.56 -13.98 -6.99
C TYR A 248 -4.12 -13.13 -5.86
N LEU A 249 -3.61 -13.27 -4.62
CA LEU A 249 -4.03 -12.42 -3.51
C LEU A 249 -3.66 -10.96 -3.73
N ALA A 250 -2.48 -10.69 -4.25
CA ALA A 250 -2.01 -9.34 -4.49
C ALA A 250 -2.82 -8.64 -5.58
N MET A 251 -3.04 -9.30 -6.72
CA MET A 251 -3.87 -8.78 -7.80
C MET A 251 -5.34 -8.61 -7.37
N ARG A 252 -5.89 -9.55 -6.59
CA ARG A 252 -7.22 -9.38 -5.97
C ARG A 252 -7.26 -8.16 -5.07
N THR A 253 -6.24 -7.97 -4.22
CA THR A 253 -6.17 -6.84 -3.29
C THR A 253 -6.09 -5.52 -4.05
N ASN A 254 -5.25 -5.42 -5.07
CA ASN A 254 -5.17 -4.27 -5.96
C ASN A 254 -6.53 -3.90 -6.54
N ARG A 255 -7.20 -4.90 -7.13
CA ARG A 255 -8.52 -4.73 -7.73
C ARG A 255 -9.55 -4.22 -6.70
N ARG A 256 -9.59 -4.81 -5.50
CA ARG A 256 -10.49 -4.36 -4.43
C ARG A 256 -10.21 -2.94 -3.97
N GLN A 257 -8.94 -2.57 -3.81
CA GLN A 257 -8.55 -1.21 -3.41
C GLN A 257 -9.00 -0.19 -4.46
N ILE A 258 -8.78 -0.48 -5.75
CA ILE A 258 -9.18 0.40 -6.86
C ILE A 258 -10.71 0.54 -6.94
N GLN A 259 -11.44 -0.56 -6.84
CA GLN A 259 -12.92 -0.54 -6.85
C GLN A 259 -13.48 0.21 -5.64
N ASN A 260 -12.94 -0.03 -4.45
CA ASN A 260 -13.37 0.64 -3.21
C ASN A 260 -13.14 2.15 -3.30
N MET A 261 -11.95 2.55 -3.75
CA MET A 261 -11.61 3.95 -3.93
C MET A 261 -12.53 4.64 -4.95
N GLN A 262 -12.79 3.99 -6.09
CA GLN A 262 -13.69 4.51 -7.11
C GLN A 262 -15.10 4.71 -6.55
N ALA A 263 -15.64 3.71 -5.84
CA ALA A 263 -16.96 3.80 -5.21
C ALA A 263 -17.03 4.94 -4.19
N CYS A 264 -15.97 5.14 -3.39
CA CYS A 264 -15.89 6.26 -2.46
C CYS A 264 -15.95 7.62 -3.17
N ILE A 265 -15.16 7.80 -4.24
CA ILE A 265 -15.15 9.03 -5.04
C ILE A 265 -16.53 9.28 -5.65
N ASP A 266 -17.15 8.25 -6.21
CA ASP A 266 -18.47 8.34 -6.85
C ASP A 266 -19.56 8.72 -5.84
N ASP A 267 -19.62 8.07 -4.68
CA ASP A 267 -20.59 8.39 -3.63
C ASP A 267 -20.42 9.80 -3.05
N VAL A 268 -19.17 10.27 -2.92
CA VAL A 268 -18.87 11.65 -2.51
C VAL A 268 -19.34 12.65 -3.56
N ARG A 269 -19.03 12.40 -4.84
CA ARG A 269 -19.48 13.23 -5.96
C ARG A 269 -21.01 13.29 -6.03
N ASP A 270 -21.67 12.17 -5.81
CA ASP A 270 -23.13 12.02 -5.84
C ASP A 270 -23.81 12.50 -4.54
N LYS A 271 -23.06 13.07 -3.59
CA LYS A 271 -23.54 13.61 -2.30
C LYS A 271 -24.31 12.59 -1.45
N LYS A 272 -23.92 11.31 -1.51
CA LYS A 272 -24.56 10.24 -0.73
C LYS A 272 -24.05 10.15 0.70
N VAL A 273 -22.84 10.65 0.97
CA VAL A 273 -22.23 10.72 2.30
C VAL A 273 -22.85 11.87 3.10
N LYS A 274 -23.57 11.55 4.19
CA LYS A 274 -24.40 12.52 4.92
C LYS A 274 -23.96 12.76 6.36
N THR A 275 -23.35 11.79 7.00
CA THR A 275 -22.98 11.87 8.42
C THR A 275 -21.48 12.06 8.60
N SER A 276 -21.07 12.63 9.73
CA SER A 276 -19.65 12.80 10.06
C SER A 276 -18.95 11.44 10.23
N ALA A 277 -19.65 10.44 10.78
CA ALA A 277 -19.12 9.07 10.91
C ALA A 277 -18.84 8.44 9.54
N GLN A 278 -19.77 8.58 8.58
CA GLN A 278 -19.55 8.15 7.20
C GLN A 278 -18.39 8.91 6.56
N ALA A 279 -18.33 10.23 6.72
CA ALA A 279 -17.25 11.02 6.15
C ALA A 279 -15.87 10.58 6.65
N GLN A 280 -15.74 10.28 7.95
CA GLN A 280 -14.51 9.74 8.52
C GLN A 280 -14.15 8.37 7.93
N ALA A 281 -15.11 7.46 7.79
CA ALA A 281 -14.88 6.16 7.18
C ALA A 281 -14.42 6.28 5.72
N TYR A 282 -15.04 7.18 4.95
CA TYR A 282 -14.68 7.43 3.55
C TYR A 282 -13.29 8.04 3.41
N ILE A 283 -12.86 8.93 4.32
CA ILE A 283 -11.48 9.42 4.33
C ILE A 283 -10.50 8.25 4.48
N TRP A 284 -10.73 7.35 5.44
CA TRP A 284 -9.86 6.18 5.62
C TRP A 284 -9.82 5.28 4.38
N MET A 285 -10.97 5.01 3.77
CA MET A 285 -11.07 4.20 2.55
C MET A 285 -10.35 4.83 1.34
N LEU A 286 -10.34 6.16 1.24
CA LEU A 286 -9.62 6.90 0.19
C LEU A 286 -8.10 6.96 0.45
N VAL A 287 -7.68 7.03 1.73
CA VAL A 287 -6.25 7.04 2.10
C VAL A 287 -5.62 5.65 1.94
N GLN A 288 -6.39 4.58 2.18
CA GLN A 288 -5.90 3.22 2.27
C GLN A 288 -4.99 2.79 1.10
N PRO A 289 -5.35 2.99 -0.19
CA PRO A 289 -4.48 2.58 -1.30
C PRO A 289 -3.11 3.26 -1.28
N TYR A 290 -3.04 4.52 -0.84
CA TYR A 290 -1.77 5.27 -0.74
C TYR A 290 -0.90 4.82 0.41
N ALA A 291 -1.49 4.31 1.47
CA ALA A 291 -0.75 3.73 2.58
C ALA A 291 -0.28 2.31 2.27
N SER A 292 -1.14 1.46 1.71
CA SER A 292 -0.91 0.02 1.60
C SER A 292 -0.28 -0.46 0.29
N LEU A 293 -0.51 0.22 -0.84
CA LEU A 293 0.09 -0.19 -2.12
C LEU A 293 1.57 0.22 -2.12
N ASP A 294 2.45 -0.75 -1.92
CA ASP A 294 3.90 -0.60 -2.02
C ASP A 294 4.42 -0.89 -3.44
N GLY A 295 5.73 -0.95 -3.60
CA GLY A 295 6.36 -1.24 -4.88
C GLY A 295 5.95 -2.59 -5.48
N PHE A 296 5.69 -3.62 -4.67
CA PHE A 296 5.26 -4.94 -5.12
C PHE A 296 3.86 -4.85 -5.74
N PHE A 297 2.91 -4.30 -4.99
CA PHE A 297 1.54 -4.15 -5.44
C PHE A 297 1.44 -3.27 -6.69
N LEU A 298 2.18 -2.16 -6.75
CA LEU A 298 2.17 -1.26 -7.91
C LEU A 298 2.73 -1.93 -9.18
N THR A 299 3.69 -2.84 -9.04
CA THR A 299 4.26 -3.60 -10.17
C THR A 299 3.26 -4.57 -10.79
N LEU A 300 2.32 -5.08 -9.99
CA LEU A 300 1.29 -6.02 -10.41
C LEU A 300 0.06 -5.36 -11.05
N LEU A 301 -0.02 -4.03 -11.09
CA LEU A 301 -1.11 -3.31 -11.75
C LEU A 301 -0.97 -3.40 -13.26
N SER A 302 -2.07 -3.65 -13.97
CA SER A 302 -2.12 -3.43 -15.41
C SER A 302 -2.01 -1.92 -15.74
N ASP A 303 -1.63 -1.59 -16.97
CA ASP A 303 -1.60 -0.20 -17.45
C ASP A 303 -2.93 0.53 -17.25
N ARG A 304 -4.05 -0.18 -17.42
CA ARG A 304 -5.39 0.36 -17.22
C ARG A 304 -5.64 0.71 -15.76
N GLU A 305 -5.29 -0.21 -14.85
CA GLU A 305 -5.43 -0.01 -13.40
C GLU A 305 -4.52 1.10 -12.91
N ARG A 306 -3.28 1.18 -13.41
CA ARG A 306 -2.34 2.27 -13.09
C ARG A 306 -2.88 3.62 -13.50
N LYS A 307 -3.37 3.75 -14.74
CA LYS A 307 -4.04 4.97 -15.23
C LYS A 307 -5.32 5.30 -14.45
N GLN A 308 -6.05 4.30 -13.95
CA GLN A 308 -7.20 4.54 -13.09
C GLN A 308 -6.78 5.08 -11.73
N LEU A 309 -5.78 4.47 -11.09
CA LEU A 309 -5.24 4.90 -9.81
C LEU A 309 -4.68 6.34 -9.89
N ASP A 310 -3.97 6.68 -10.96
CA ASP A 310 -3.44 8.03 -11.19
C ASP A 310 -4.56 9.08 -11.35
N ARG A 311 -5.67 8.71 -12.01
CA ARG A 311 -6.86 9.59 -12.12
C ARG A 311 -7.53 9.79 -10.77
N MET A 312 -7.70 8.73 -9.99
CA MET A 312 -8.28 8.81 -8.64
C MET A 312 -7.37 9.63 -7.71
N ALA A 313 -6.04 9.54 -7.85
CA ALA A 313 -5.09 10.40 -7.15
C ALA A 313 -5.26 11.89 -7.44
N ALA A 314 -5.56 12.26 -8.69
CA ALA A 314 -5.90 13.64 -9.03
C ALA A 314 -7.25 14.09 -8.42
N GLN A 315 -8.21 13.17 -8.25
CA GLN A 315 -9.55 13.46 -7.73
C GLN A 315 -9.62 13.49 -6.19
N THR A 316 -8.69 12.80 -5.52
CA THR A 316 -8.69 12.62 -4.06
C THR A 316 -8.74 13.93 -3.27
N PRO A 317 -7.95 14.99 -3.59
CA PRO A 317 -8.03 16.25 -2.87
C PRO A 317 -9.42 16.91 -2.92
N ALA A 318 -10.11 16.81 -4.07
CA ALA A 318 -11.46 17.33 -4.20
C ALA A 318 -12.48 16.52 -3.39
N ALA A 319 -12.33 15.18 -3.37
CA ALA A 319 -13.15 14.31 -2.54
C ALA A 319 -12.97 14.62 -1.04
N PHE A 320 -11.73 14.80 -0.57
CA PHE A 320 -11.45 15.22 0.80
C PHE A 320 -12.05 16.57 1.14
N LYS A 321 -11.93 17.57 0.24
CA LYS A 321 -12.56 18.87 0.45
C LYS A 321 -14.08 18.76 0.61
N ALA A 322 -14.73 17.87 -0.13
CA ALA A 322 -16.16 17.61 0.02
C ALA A 322 -16.47 16.93 1.36
N LEU A 323 -15.68 15.95 1.78
CA LEU A 323 -15.84 15.23 3.04
C LEU A 323 -15.58 16.12 4.28
N SER A 324 -14.56 17.00 4.25
CA SER A 324 -14.26 17.93 5.34
C SER A 324 -15.41 18.91 5.62
N ARG A 325 -16.16 19.30 4.57
CA ARG A 325 -17.39 20.10 4.74
C ARG A 325 -18.46 19.33 5.51
N THR A 326 -18.61 18.03 5.26
CA THR A 326 -19.52 17.15 6.01
C THR A 326 -19.07 16.94 7.46
N LEU A 327 -17.76 16.97 7.72
CA LEU A 327 -17.21 16.91 9.07
C LEU A 327 -17.37 18.22 9.87
N GLN A 328 -17.74 19.33 9.22
CA GLN A 328 -17.69 20.68 9.81
C GLN A 328 -16.34 21.00 10.46
N SER A 329 -15.27 20.40 9.94
CA SER A 329 -13.91 20.56 10.44
C SER A 329 -12.99 20.83 9.26
N GLU A 330 -12.28 21.94 9.33
CA GLU A 330 -11.15 22.25 8.43
C GLU A 330 -9.87 21.48 8.83
N SER A 331 -9.91 20.66 9.90
CA SER A 331 -8.70 20.37 10.69
C SER A 331 -7.94 19.08 10.38
N ALA A 332 -8.41 18.22 9.47
CA ALA A 332 -7.56 17.11 9.05
C ALA A 332 -6.59 17.68 8.00
N ARG A 333 -5.28 17.72 8.32
CA ARG A 333 -4.16 18.07 7.42
C ARG A 333 -4.05 17.10 6.23
N LEU A 334 -5.16 16.93 5.51
CA LEU A 334 -5.35 15.95 4.43
C LEU A 334 -4.57 16.36 3.17
N ASP A 335 -4.34 17.65 3.00
CA ASP A 335 -3.49 18.24 1.97
C ASP A 335 -1.99 17.95 2.21
N GLU A 336 -1.59 17.73 3.45
CA GLU A 336 -0.21 17.39 3.82
C GLU A 336 0.07 15.88 3.79
N LEU A 337 -0.97 15.03 3.78
CA LEU A 337 -0.84 13.57 3.80
C LEU A 337 0.07 13.00 2.71
N PRO A 338 0.03 13.46 1.44
CA PRO A 338 0.97 12.95 0.45
C PRO A 338 2.43 13.15 0.84
N GLY A 339 2.77 14.29 1.44
CA GLY A 339 4.12 14.58 1.94
C GLY A 339 4.50 13.66 3.10
N MET A 340 3.62 13.50 4.09
CA MET A 340 3.84 12.59 5.22
C MET A 340 4.01 11.13 4.76
N LEU A 341 3.23 10.67 3.78
CA LEU A 341 3.34 9.31 3.23
C LEU A 341 4.62 9.12 2.41
N MET A 342 5.07 10.15 1.68
CA MET A 342 6.37 10.12 1.00
C MET A 342 7.51 10.02 2.00
N GLU A 343 7.45 10.79 3.09
CA GLU A 343 8.43 10.72 4.17
C GLU A 343 8.52 9.29 4.72
N ILE A 344 7.39 8.72 5.13
CA ILE A 344 7.32 7.32 5.60
C ILE A 344 7.93 6.36 4.58
N PHE A 345 7.63 6.53 3.28
CA PHE A 345 8.20 5.68 2.24
C PHE A 345 9.72 5.84 2.11
N ILE A 346 10.27 7.07 2.16
CA ILE A 346 11.73 7.29 2.11
C ILE A 346 12.43 6.61 3.31
N TYR A 347 11.79 6.54 4.48
CA TYR A 347 12.31 5.78 5.62
C TYR A 347 12.34 4.25 5.39
N THR A 348 11.80 3.74 4.27
CA THR A 348 11.92 2.33 3.87
C THR A 348 13.01 2.08 2.82
N LEU A 349 13.54 3.14 2.19
CA LEU A 349 14.66 3.10 1.23
C LEU A 349 16.01 3.05 1.96
#